data_AF-A0A6L5GEZ9-F1
#
_entry.id   AF-A0A6L5GEZ9-F1
#
_cell.length_a   1.000
_cell.length_b   1.000
_cell.length_c   1.000
_cell.angle_alpha   90.00
_cell.angle_beta   90.00
_cell.angle_gamma   90.00
#
_symmetry.space_group_name_H-M   'P 1'
#
loop_
_entity.id
_entity.type
_entity.pdbx_description
1 polymer ?
#
loop_
_entity_poly.entity_id
_entity_poly.type
_entity_poly.pdbx_seq_one_letter_code
_entity_poly.pdbx_strand_id
1 'polypeptide(L)'
;MGFDEVHKMDITGDGVDETVGVRRNEDGSVEYHVDVDDDGTADLLAVDKDGDGVIDHVLIDHDGDGKYDTAVVDADGDGELDAVAEK
;
A
#
# COMPACT_ATOMS: atom_id res chain seq x y z
N MET A 1 4.94 4.63 17.63
CA MET A 1 5.75 5.14 16.50
C MET A 1 4.93 4.77 15.28
N GLY A 2 3.94 5.62 15.00
CA GLY A 2 2.86 5.32 14.08
C GLY A 2 3.12 6.00 12.75
N PHE A 3 2.46 5.51 11.72
CA PHE A 3 2.26 6.16 10.44
C PHE A 3 2.13 7.69 10.61
N ASP A 4 2.80 8.44 9.75
CA ASP A 4 2.81 9.90 9.77
C ASP A 4 1.39 10.45 9.62
N GLU A 5 0.57 9.74 8.85
CA GLU A 5 -0.83 10.06 8.62
C GLU A 5 -1.64 8.76 8.59
N VAL A 6 -2.80 8.73 9.26
CA VAL A 6 -3.75 7.61 9.13
C VAL A 6 -5.07 8.20 8.69
N HIS A 7 -5.52 7.81 7.51
CA HIS A 7 -6.82 8.13 6.96
C HIS A 7 -7.76 6.96 7.18
N LYS A 8 -8.99 7.27 7.56
CA LYS A 8 -10.09 6.31 7.58
C LYS A 8 -11.06 6.74 6.51
N MET A 9 -11.20 5.93 5.46
CA MET A 9 -12.07 6.20 4.32
C MET A 9 -12.67 4.89 3.84
N ASP A 10 -13.95 4.94 3.50
CA ASP A 10 -14.67 3.85 2.82
C ASP A 10 -14.20 3.77 1.36
N ILE A 11 -13.29 2.85 1.08
CA ILE A 11 -12.64 2.65 -0.23
C ILE A 11 -13.38 1.58 -1.03
N THR A 12 -13.92 0.59 -0.33
CA THR A 12 -14.67 -0.54 -0.90
C THR A 12 -16.14 -0.19 -1.18
N GLY A 13 -16.66 0.88 -0.58
CA GLY A 13 -18.04 1.34 -0.74
C GLY A 13 -19.06 0.47 0.00
N ASP A 14 -18.61 -0.30 1.00
CA ASP A 14 -19.46 -1.19 1.79
C ASP A 14 -20.03 -0.50 3.04
N GLY A 15 -19.58 0.73 3.34
CA GLY A 15 -20.00 1.53 4.47
C GLY A 15 -19.22 1.27 5.76
N VAL A 16 -18.15 0.48 5.72
CA VAL A 16 -17.12 0.39 6.74
C VAL A 16 -16.01 1.39 6.39
N ASP A 17 -15.30 1.90 7.41
CA ASP A 17 -14.14 2.77 7.19
C ASP A 17 -12.87 1.91 7.23
N GLU A 18 -12.20 1.75 6.10
CA GLU A 18 -10.88 1.11 6.02
C GLU A 18 -9.79 2.02 6.54
N THR A 19 -8.71 1.42 7.06
CA THR A 19 -7.59 2.16 7.64
C THR A 19 -6.45 2.27 6.63
N VAL A 20 -6.12 3.49 6.21
CA VAL A 20 -4.98 3.81 5.33
C VAL A 20 -3.91 4.57 6.10
N GLY A 21 -2.80 3.93 6.42
CA GLY A 21 -1.60 4.54 7.01
C GLY A 21 -0.60 5.00 5.95
N VAL A 22 -0.30 6.29 5.92
CA VAL A 22 0.80 6.86 5.12
C VAL A 22 2.01 7.07 6.02
N ARG A 23 3.16 6.60 5.57
CA ARG A 23 4.44 6.75 6.26
C ARG A 23 5.45 7.35 5.31
N ARG A 24 5.93 8.55 5.62
CA ARG A 24 7.00 9.20 4.86
C ARG A 24 8.33 8.95 5.55
N ASN A 25 9.31 8.42 4.83
CA ASN A 25 10.65 8.20 5.32
C ASN A 25 11.54 9.44 5.07
N GLU A 26 12.60 9.59 5.87
CA GLU A 26 13.57 10.68 5.70
C GLU A 26 14.35 10.61 4.38
N ASP A 27 14.29 9.48 3.67
CA ASP A 27 14.90 9.27 2.35
C ASP A 27 14.08 9.90 1.20
N GLY A 28 12.85 10.34 1.48
CA GLY A 28 11.91 10.86 0.48
C GLY A 28 10.86 9.86 0.03
N SER A 29 11.05 8.57 0.34
CA SER A 29 10.08 7.53 0.04
C SER A 29 8.83 7.62 0.92
N VAL A 30 7.68 7.29 0.34
CA VAL A 30 6.37 7.24 0.97
C VAL A 30 5.80 5.84 0.89
N GLU A 31 5.46 5.26 2.03
CA GLU A 31 4.79 3.97 2.15
C GLU A 31 3.32 4.20 2.49
N TYR A 32 2.41 3.49 1.83
CA TYR A 32 0.97 3.49 2.00
C TYR A 32 0.54 2.09 2.40
N HIS A 33 0.13 1.94 3.64
CA HIS A 33 -0.38 0.69 4.21
C HIS A 33 -1.90 0.81 4.27
N VAL A 34 -2.62 -0.06 3.56
CA VAL A 34 -4.07 -0.15 3.60
C VAL A 34 -4.42 -1.45 4.31
N ASP A 35 -5.21 -1.31 5.35
CA ASP A 35 -5.80 -2.37 6.15
C ASP A 35 -7.31 -2.27 5.94
N VAL A 36 -7.85 -3.20 5.16
CA VAL A 36 -9.23 -3.23 4.69
C VAL A 36 -10.11 -3.96 5.69
N ASP A 37 -9.59 -4.99 6.35
CA ASP A 37 -10.35 -5.80 7.30
C ASP A 37 -10.15 -5.42 8.78
N ASP A 38 -9.30 -4.42 9.05
CA ASP A 38 -8.89 -3.90 10.37
C ASP A 38 -8.33 -5.03 11.25
N ASP A 39 -7.68 -6.04 10.65
CA ASP A 39 -7.07 -7.16 11.37
C ASP A 39 -5.70 -6.81 11.98
N GLY A 40 -5.16 -5.64 11.65
CA GLY A 40 -3.86 -5.13 12.10
C GLY A 40 -2.69 -5.48 11.17
N THR A 41 -2.97 -6.15 10.05
CA THR A 41 -2.08 -6.45 8.94
C THR A 41 -2.49 -5.58 7.75
N ALA A 42 -1.53 -5.09 6.98
CA ALA A 42 -1.87 -4.36 5.76
C ALA A 42 -2.16 -5.36 4.64
N ASP A 43 -3.41 -5.39 4.15
CA ASP A 43 -3.79 -6.10 2.93
C ASP A 43 -3.09 -5.54 1.70
N LEU A 44 -2.79 -4.24 1.69
CA LEU A 44 -2.10 -3.58 0.59
C LEU A 44 -1.01 -2.65 1.09
N LEU A 45 0.19 -2.81 0.53
CA LEU A 45 1.35 -1.99 0.79
C LEU A 45 1.84 -1.36 -0.52
N ALA A 46 1.54 -0.09 -0.72
CA ALA A 46 2.09 0.71 -1.81
C ALA A 46 3.34 1.47 -1.32
N VAL A 47 4.41 1.52 -2.11
CA VAL A 47 5.65 2.22 -1.80
C VAL A 47 6.03 3.07 -3.01
N ASP A 48 6.01 4.37 -2.79
CA ASP A 48 6.58 5.41 -3.65
C ASP A 48 8.00 5.66 -3.13
N LYS A 49 9.01 5.43 -3.96
CA LYS A 49 10.40 5.46 -3.55
C LYS A 49 11.04 6.81 -3.79
N ASP A 50 10.66 7.51 -4.85
CA ASP A 50 11.21 8.81 -5.23
C ASP A 50 10.37 10.01 -4.79
N GLY A 51 9.20 9.76 -4.21
CA GLY A 51 8.32 10.75 -3.59
C GLY A 51 7.64 11.66 -4.62
N ASP A 52 7.50 11.20 -5.86
CA ASP A 52 6.91 11.96 -6.95
C ASP A 52 5.37 11.85 -6.99
N GLY A 53 4.80 10.99 -6.13
CA GLY A 53 3.37 10.72 -6.03
C GLY A 53 2.90 9.57 -6.92
N VAL A 54 3.79 8.88 -7.62
CA VAL A 54 3.54 7.62 -8.31
C VAL A 54 4.07 6.47 -7.45
N ILE A 55 3.41 5.32 -7.50
CA ILE A 55 3.77 4.17 -6.68
C ILE A 55 4.71 3.25 -7.49
N ASP A 56 5.96 3.11 -7.07
CA ASP A 56 6.90 2.17 -7.70
C ASP A 56 6.60 0.69 -7.38
N HIS A 57 6.10 0.42 -6.16
CA HIS A 57 5.90 -0.94 -5.68
C HIS A 57 4.55 -1.08 -4.99
N VAL A 58 3.73 -2.05 -5.39
CA VAL A 58 2.48 -2.39 -4.71
C VAL A 58 2.53 -3.86 -4.30
N LEU A 59 2.51 -4.15 -3.01
CA LEU A 59 2.32 -5.49 -2.50
C LEU A 59 0.87 -5.66 -2.03
N ILE A 60 0.29 -6.82 -2.30
CA ILE A 60 -1.08 -7.18 -1.96
C ILE A 60 -1.04 -8.54 -1.27
N ASP A 61 -1.53 -8.57 -0.04
CA ASP A 61 -1.86 -9.75 0.75
C ASP A 61 -3.38 -9.88 0.70
N HIS A 62 -3.87 -10.84 -0.09
CA HIS A 62 -5.30 -11.06 -0.25
C HIS A 62 -5.86 -12.00 0.83
N ASP A 63 -4.96 -12.61 1.61
CA ASP A 63 -5.23 -13.70 2.53
C ASP A 63 -5.22 -13.24 3.99
N GLY A 64 -4.68 -12.03 4.27
CA GLY A 64 -4.42 -11.52 5.62
C GLY A 64 -3.41 -12.39 6.39
N ASP A 65 -2.55 -13.13 5.67
CA ASP A 65 -1.67 -14.13 6.28
C ASP A 65 -0.34 -13.51 6.78
N GLY A 66 -0.13 -12.23 6.46
CA GLY A 66 1.09 -11.47 6.73
C GLY A 66 2.19 -11.71 5.69
N LYS A 67 1.90 -12.47 4.63
CA LYS A 67 2.74 -12.58 3.43
C LYS A 67 1.96 -12.10 2.23
N TYR A 68 2.50 -11.09 1.58
CA TYR A 68 2.03 -10.66 0.28
C TYR A 68 2.07 -11.80 -0.75
N ASP A 69 0.92 -12.12 -1.33
CA ASP A 69 0.79 -13.09 -2.41
C ASP A 69 1.04 -12.49 -3.78
N THR A 70 0.77 -11.19 -3.91
CA THR A 70 1.04 -10.45 -5.15
C THR A 70 1.96 -9.28 -4.84
N ALA A 71 3.05 -9.16 -5.60
CA ALA A 71 3.93 -8.01 -5.59
C ALA A 71 3.98 -7.45 -7.00
N VAL A 72 3.53 -6.22 -7.16
CA VAL A 72 3.55 -5.47 -8.40
C VAL A 72 4.61 -4.39 -8.33
N VAL A 73 5.29 -4.20 -9.45
CA VAL A 73 6.34 -3.22 -9.66
C VAL A 73 5.97 -2.38 -10.87
N ASP A 74 6.01 -1.07 -10.67
CA ASP A 74 6.07 -0.06 -11.71
C ASP A 74 7.49 0.54 -11.60
N ALA A 75 8.39 0.13 -12.49
CA ALA A 75 9.80 0.52 -12.38
C ALA A 75 10.09 1.84 -13.10
N ASP A 76 9.18 2.29 -13.96
CA ASP A 76 9.29 3.49 -14.76
C ASP A 76 8.44 4.65 -14.25
N GLY A 77 7.62 4.43 -13.22
CA GLY A 77 6.89 5.48 -12.52
C GLY A 77 5.87 6.16 -13.43
N ASP A 78 5.37 5.44 -14.43
CA ASP A 78 4.41 5.96 -15.39
C ASP A 78 2.95 5.67 -14.98
N GLY A 79 2.78 4.92 -13.88
CA GLY A 79 1.49 4.48 -13.35
C GLY A 79 0.92 3.26 -14.06
N GLU A 80 1.63 2.70 -15.04
CA GLU A 80 1.37 1.39 -15.60
C GLU A 80 2.20 0.32 -14.87
N LEU A 81 1.64 -0.87 -14.69
CA LEU A 81 2.28 -1.93 -13.92
C LEU A 81 3.19 -2.74 -14.85
N ASP A 82 4.49 -2.68 -14.61
CA ASP A 82 5.53 -3.24 -15.47
C ASP A 82 5.81 -4.73 -15.16
N ALA A 83 5.76 -5.10 -13.87
CA ALA A 83 5.96 -6.48 -13.42
C ALA A 83 4.97 -6.87 -12.32
N VAL A 84 4.27 -7.99 -12.52
CA VAL A 84 3.46 -8.64 -11.49
C VAL A 84 4.15 -9.95 -11.10
N ALA A 85 4.45 -10.11 -9.82
CA ALA A 85 4.94 -11.33 -9.21
C ALA A 85 3.87 -11.88 -8.27
N GLU A 86 3.22 -12.97 -8.68
CA GLU A 86 2.25 -13.73 -7.91
C GLU A 86 2.89 -15.02 -7.37
N LYS A 87 2.61 -15.39 -6.12
CA LYS A 87 3.16 -16.59 -5.46
C LYS A 87 2.31 -17.84 -5.69
#